data_AF-A0A2I0QIU3-F1
#
_entry.id   AF-A0A2I0QIU3-F1
#
_cell.length_a   1.000
_cell.length_b   1.000
_cell.length_c   1.000
_cell.angle_alpha   90.00
_cell.angle_beta   90.00
_cell.angle_gamma   90.00
#
_symmetry.space_group_name_H-M   'P 1'
#
loop_
_entity.id
_entity.type
_entity.pdbx_description
1 polymer ?
#
loop_
_entity_poly.entity_id
_entity_poly.type
_entity_poly.pdbx_seq_one_letter_code
_entity_poly.pdbx_strand_id
1 'polypeptide(L)'
;FEINFAEILNHLMLKSKEILEKSEINRKREREGNNKANMIWFWGQGKKPKIEEFRAKYNLRGAVISAVDLIKGIGKLAGMDVIEVEGATGLWDTNYDGKAMACIEALDDHDFVYVHVEATDEAGHLGNLNLKILSIENLDKMTGKILREIETDKNKDTYF
;
A
#
# COMPACT_ATOMS: atom_id res chain seq x y z
N PHE A 1 -16.76 -35.61 0.55
CA PHE A 1 -15.31 -35.63 0.29
C PHE A 1 -14.72 -34.43 1.00
N GLU A 2 -14.00 -34.67 2.09
CA GLU A 2 -13.32 -33.60 2.82
C GLU A 2 -12.00 -33.34 2.09
N ILE A 3 -11.94 -32.22 1.38
CA ILE A 3 -10.73 -31.80 0.67
C ILE A 3 -9.76 -31.27 1.74
N ASN A 4 -8.62 -31.94 1.92
CA ASN A 4 -7.58 -31.46 2.82
C ASN A 4 -6.88 -30.26 2.19
N PHE A 5 -7.14 -29.06 2.71
CA PHE A 5 -6.56 -27.81 2.21
C PHE A 5 -5.02 -27.84 2.21
N ALA A 6 -4.40 -28.48 3.21
CA ALA A 6 -2.96 -28.61 3.26
C ALA A 6 -2.41 -29.50 2.13
N GLU A 7 -3.13 -30.56 1.75
CA GLU A 7 -2.75 -31.40 0.61
C GLU A 7 -2.83 -30.63 -0.71
N ILE A 8 -3.85 -29.78 -0.89
CA ILE A 8 -3.92 -28.89 -2.06
C ILE A 8 -2.72 -27.94 -2.10
N LEU A 9 -2.43 -27.25 -0.99
CA LEU A 9 -1.31 -26.31 -0.95
C LEU A 9 0.02 -27.02 -1.23
N ASN A 10 0.28 -28.17 -0.59
CA ASN A 10 1.48 -28.96 -0.83
C ASN A 10 1.59 -29.42 -2.29
N HIS A 11 0.47 -29.87 -2.89
CA HIS A 11 0.42 -30.24 -4.29
C HIS A 11 0.78 -29.07 -5.21
N LEU A 12 0.20 -27.90 -4.97
CA LEU A 12 0.49 -26.68 -5.74
C LEU A 12 1.95 -26.24 -5.58
N MET A 13 2.51 -26.28 -4.37
CA MET A 13 3.92 -25.97 -4.11
C MET A 13 4.84 -26.90 -4.91
N LEU A 14 4.64 -28.21 -4.84
CA LEU A 14 5.45 -29.19 -5.57
C LEU A 14 5.29 -29.04 -7.10
N LYS A 15 4.06 -28.83 -7.58
CA LYS A 15 3.80 -28.63 -9.02
C LYS A 15 4.42 -27.35 -9.56
N SER A 16 4.48 -26.28 -8.77
CA SER A 16 5.14 -25.05 -9.18
C SER A 16 6.61 -25.29 -9.55
N LYS A 17 7.31 -26.20 -8.86
CA LYS A 17 8.69 -26.59 -9.18
C LYS A 17 8.82 -27.17 -10.58
N GLU A 18 7.99 -28.15 -10.91
CA GLU A 18 8.05 -28.81 -12.22
C GLU A 18 7.90 -27.81 -13.38
N ILE A 19 7.05 -26.79 -13.18
CA ILE A 19 6.75 -25.75 -14.17
C ILE A 19 7.85 -24.69 -14.20
N LEU A 20 8.16 -24.10 -13.05
CA LEU A 20 9.03 -22.93 -12.96
C LEU A 20 10.51 -23.30 -13.16
N GLU A 21 10.96 -24.51 -12.84
CA GLU A 21 12.32 -24.99 -13.10
C GLU A 21 12.70 -24.84 -14.58
N LYS A 22 11.71 -25.03 -15.47
CA LYS A 22 11.88 -24.99 -16.92
C LYS A 22 11.60 -23.61 -17.51
N SER A 23 11.40 -22.58 -16.69
CA SER A 23 11.19 -21.22 -17.20
C SER A 23 12.50 -20.66 -17.77
N GLU A 24 12.40 -19.83 -18.81
CA GLU A 24 13.56 -19.15 -19.37
C GLU A 24 14.24 -18.24 -18.34
N ILE A 25 13.45 -17.60 -17.48
CA ILE A 25 13.93 -16.78 -16.38
C ILE A 25 14.82 -17.59 -15.43
N ASN A 26 14.39 -18.79 -15.02
CA ASN A 26 15.18 -19.63 -14.13
C ASN A 26 16.41 -20.25 -14.81
N ARG A 27 16.34 -20.56 -16.11
CA ARG A 27 17.54 -20.92 -16.89
C ARG A 27 18.55 -19.77 -16.96
N LYS A 28 18.09 -18.53 -17.12
CA LYS A 28 18.95 -17.35 -17.12
C LYS A 28 19.61 -17.16 -15.75
N ARG A 29 18.83 -17.22 -14.66
CA ARG A 29 19.34 -17.12 -13.29
C ARG A 29 20.45 -18.16 -13.03
N GLU A 30 20.25 -19.40 -13.45
CA GLU A 30 21.25 -20.46 -13.31
C GLU A 30 22.54 -20.17 -14.08
N ARG A 31 22.45 -19.70 -15.33
CA ARG A 31 23.62 -19.30 -16.12
C ARG A 31 24.41 -18.16 -15.49
N GLU A 32 23.72 -17.28 -14.76
CA GLU A 32 24.32 -16.17 -14.01
C GLU A 32 24.81 -16.57 -12.61
N GLY A 33 24.71 -17.85 -12.24
CA GLY A 33 25.09 -18.35 -10.91
C GLY A 33 24.11 -17.99 -9.79
N ASN A 34 22.92 -17.47 -10.13
CA ASN A 34 21.88 -17.11 -9.17
C ASN A 34 20.98 -18.30 -8.83
N ASN A 35 20.45 -18.32 -7.60
CA ASN A 35 19.43 -19.30 -7.19
C ASN A 35 18.15 -19.18 -8.02
N LYS A 36 17.58 -20.30 -8.46
CA LYS A 36 16.29 -20.33 -9.19
C LYS A 36 15.14 -19.96 -8.27
N ALA A 37 14.21 -19.14 -8.75
CA ALA A 37 12.91 -18.89 -8.13
C ALA A 37 11.90 -19.89 -8.71
N ASN A 38 12.04 -21.16 -8.33
CA ASN A 38 11.33 -22.29 -8.93
C ASN A 38 10.19 -22.82 -8.07
N MET A 39 9.95 -22.32 -6.87
CA MET A 39 8.87 -22.85 -6.02
C MET A 39 8.05 -21.70 -5.44
N ILE A 40 6.73 -21.87 -5.41
CA ILE A 40 5.83 -20.98 -4.66
C ILE A 40 5.75 -21.47 -3.22
N TRP A 41 5.71 -20.54 -2.27
CA TRP A 41 5.51 -20.83 -0.85
C TRP A 41 4.32 -20.03 -0.35
N PHE A 42 3.26 -20.75 0.04
CA PHE A 42 2.08 -20.12 0.62
C PHE A 42 2.31 -19.83 2.10
N TRP A 43 1.95 -18.61 2.50
CA TRP A 43 1.99 -18.11 3.86
C TRP A 43 0.93 -17.03 4.03
N GLY A 44 0.56 -16.69 5.27
CA GLY A 44 -0.41 -15.62 5.54
C GLY A 44 -1.84 -15.97 5.15
N GLN A 45 -2.28 -17.21 5.38
CA GLN A 45 -3.65 -17.63 5.07
C GLN A 45 -4.68 -16.77 5.82
N GLY A 46 -5.60 -16.19 5.06
CA GLY A 46 -6.68 -15.36 5.58
C GLY A 46 -7.96 -15.56 4.78
N LYS A 47 -9.10 -15.26 5.40
CA LYS A 47 -10.38 -15.15 4.70
C LYS A 47 -10.68 -13.67 4.50
N LYS A 48 -11.40 -13.34 3.42
CA LYS A 48 -11.92 -11.98 3.21
C LYS A 48 -12.73 -11.56 4.44
N PRO A 49 -12.33 -10.52 5.19
CA PRO A 49 -13.12 -10.07 6.33
C PRO A 49 -14.40 -9.39 5.84
N LYS A 50 -15.46 -9.47 6.64
CA LYS A 50 -16.66 -8.68 6.42
C LYS A 50 -16.47 -7.33 7.13
N ILE A 51 -16.18 -6.31 6.34
CA ILE A 51 -16.02 -4.93 6.80
C ILE A 51 -17.29 -4.18 6.40
N GLU A 52 -17.86 -3.42 7.34
CA GLU A 52 -18.99 -2.53 7.07
C GLU A 52 -18.51 -1.37 6.20
N GLU A 53 -19.29 -1.01 5.17
CA GLU A 53 -18.93 0.11 4.30
C GLU A 53 -18.86 1.42 5.08
N PHE A 54 -17.81 2.20 4.84
CA PHE A 54 -17.51 3.47 5.51
C PHE A 54 -18.69 4.44 5.41
N ARG A 55 -19.28 4.54 4.22
CA ARG A 55 -20.46 5.38 3.97
C ARG A 55 -21.68 4.89 4.74
N ALA A 56 -21.93 3.59 4.83
CA ALA A 56 -23.06 3.05 5.59
C ALA A 56 -22.92 3.34 7.10
N LYS A 57 -21.69 3.26 7.61
CA LYS A 57 -21.39 3.45 9.03
C LYS A 57 -21.37 4.91 9.47
N TYR A 58 -20.81 5.79 8.65
CA TYR A 58 -20.55 7.19 9.02
C TYR A 58 -21.34 8.22 8.21
N ASN A 59 -22.01 7.80 7.14
CA ASN A 59 -22.67 8.69 6.17
C ASN A 59 -21.71 9.72 5.54
N LEU A 60 -20.44 9.33 5.37
CA LEU A 60 -19.37 10.13 4.79
C LEU A 60 -18.75 9.42 3.58
N ARG A 61 -18.23 10.18 2.62
CA ARG A 61 -17.38 9.69 1.53
C ARG A 61 -15.92 9.66 2.00
N GLY A 62 -15.26 8.53 1.82
CA GLY A 62 -13.91 8.31 2.31
C GLY A 62 -12.96 7.88 1.19
N ALA A 63 -11.73 8.40 1.21
CA ALA A 63 -10.65 7.98 0.31
C ALA A 63 -9.40 7.49 1.07
N VAL A 64 -8.60 6.64 0.42
CA VAL A 64 -7.34 6.08 0.91
C VAL A 64 -6.23 6.35 -0.11
N ILE A 65 -5.14 6.97 0.35
CA ILE A 65 -3.91 7.17 -0.41
C ILE A 65 -2.80 6.36 0.25
N SER A 66 -2.27 5.34 -0.43
CA SER A 66 -1.21 4.49 0.10
C SER A 66 -0.35 3.90 -1.02
N ALA A 67 0.90 3.57 -0.71
CA ALA A 67 1.73 2.73 -1.57
C ALA A 67 1.51 1.22 -1.29
N VAL A 68 0.97 0.88 -0.12
CA VAL A 68 0.93 -0.49 0.42
C VAL A 68 -0.39 -1.17 0.06
N ASP A 69 -0.30 -2.30 -0.64
CA ASP A 69 -1.46 -3.06 -1.13
C ASP A 69 -2.40 -3.52 -0.02
N LEU A 70 -1.86 -3.88 1.15
CA LEU A 70 -2.68 -4.26 2.31
C LEU A 70 -3.64 -3.12 2.71
N ILE A 71 -3.13 -1.89 2.79
CA ILE A 71 -3.89 -0.70 3.18
C ILE A 71 -4.93 -0.36 2.10
N LYS A 72 -4.53 -0.42 0.82
CA LYS A 72 -5.46 -0.25 -0.31
C LYS A 72 -6.58 -1.30 -0.28
N GLY A 73 -6.24 -2.55 0.03
CA GLY A 73 -7.19 -3.64 0.19
C GLY A 73 -8.20 -3.38 1.29
N ILE A 74 -7.75 -2.89 2.45
CA ILE A 74 -8.65 -2.51 3.56
C ILE A 74 -9.58 -1.37 3.13
N GLY A 75 -9.07 -0.33 2.46
CA GLY A 75 -9.88 0.76 1.92
C GLY A 75 -10.98 0.26 0.97
N LYS A 76 -10.62 -0.59 0.01
CA LYS A 76 -11.58 -1.23 -0.93
C LYS A 76 -12.64 -2.06 -0.20
N LEU A 77 -12.23 -2.82 0.83
CA LEU A 77 -13.17 -3.63 1.61
C LEU A 77 -14.12 -2.77 2.46
N ALA A 78 -13.69 -1.57 2.86
CA ALA A 78 -14.50 -0.58 3.54
C ALA A 78 -15.32 0.30 2.58
N GLY A 79 -15.29 0.06 1.26
CA GLY A 79 -16.02 0.88 0.28
C GLY A 79 -15.49 2.32 0.16
N MET A 80 -14.21 2.54 0.47
CA MET A 80 -13.52 3.82 0.26
C MET A 80 -12.84 3.83 -1.11
N ASP A 81 -12.73 5.02 -1.70
CA ASP A 81 -12.00 5.21 -2.95
C ASP A 81 -10.49 5.06 -2.72
N VAL A 82 -9.80 4.35 -3.61
CA VAL A 82 -8.33 4.20 -3.53
C VAL A 82 -7.71 5.09 -4.59
N ILE A 83 -6.95 6.07 -4.12
CA ILE A 83 -6.27 7.05 -4.96
C ILE A 83 -4.83 6.61 -5.15
N GLU A 84 -4.48 6.34 -6.40
CA GLU A 84 -3.14 5.95 -6.81
C GLU A 84 -2.29 7.18 -7.09
N VAL A 85 -1.08 7.22 -6.53
CA VAL A 85 -0.14 8.33 -6.69
C VAL A 85 1.10 7.82 -7.40
N GLU A 86 1.42 8.41 -8.56
CA GLU A 86 2.63 8.08 -9.29
C GLU A 86 3.88 8.33 -8.44
N GLY A 87 4.81 7.36 -8.42
CA GLY A 87 6.01 7.43 -7.59
C GLY A 87 5.80 7.15 -6.10
N ALA A 88 4.60 6.72 -5.66
CA ALA A 88 4.40 6.25 -4.31
C ALA A 88 5.01 4.84 -4.11
N THR A 89 6.31 4.78 -3.82
CA THR A 89 7.08 3.51 -3.70
C THR A 89 6.85 2.77 -2.38
N GLY A 90 6.46 3.50 -1.33
CA GLY A 90 6.39 2.97 0.04
C GLY A 90 7.72 3.01 0.80
N LEU A 91 8.81 3.38 0.13
CA LEU A 91 10.14 3.52 0.73
C LEU A 91 10.47 5.00 1.00
N TRP A 92 11.68 5.28 1.48
CA TRP A 92 12.17 6.63 1.78
C TRP A 92 12.15 7.59 0.58
N ASP A 93 12.17 7.06 -0.64
CA ASP A 93 12.12 7.81 -1.91
C ASP A 93 10.69 7.98 -2.46
N THR A 94 9.67 7.63 -1.69
CA THR A 94 8.26 7.75 -2.07
C THR A 94 7.87 9.19 -2.40
N ASN A 95 6.92 9.38 -3.31
CA ASN A 95 6.43 10.69 -3.71
C ASN A 95 5.55 11.34 -2.63
N TYR A 96 6.17 11.93 -1.60
CA TYR A 96 5.49 12.66 -0.52
C TYR A 96 4.65 13.83 -1.06
N ASP A 97 5.21 14.62 -1.98
CA ASP A 97 4.54 15.78 -2.54
C ASP A 97 3.30 15.42 -3.37
N GLY A 98 3.39 14.34 -4.15
CA GLY A 98 2.26 13.79 -4.90
C GLY A 98 1.15 13.29 -3.97
N LYS A 99 1.51 12.64 -2.85
CA LYS A 99 0.52 12.22 -1.85
C LYS A 99 -0.16 13.40 -1.17
N ALA A 100 0.58 14.47 -0.88
CA ALA A 100 -0.01 15.70 -0.35
C ALA A 100 -0.99 16.33 -1.34
N MET A 101 -0.61 16.43 -2.62
CA MET A 101 -1.49 17.00 -3.64
C MET A 101 -2.74 16.17 -3.85
N ALA A 102 -2.60 14.85 -3.98
CA ALA A 102 -3.73 13.94 -4.09
C ALA A 102 -4.67 14.01 -2.88
N CYS A 103 -4.13 14.25 -1.68
CA CYS A 103 -4.95 14.46 -0.48
C CYS A 103 -5.77 15.75 -0.57
N ILE A 104 -5.12 16.85 -0.95
CA ILE A 104 -5.77 18.16 -1.10
C ILE A 104 -6.89 18.07 -2.14
N GLU A 105 -6.60 17.52 -3.33
CA GLU A 105 -7.58 17.36 -4.41
C GLU A 105 -8.75 16.45 -3.99
N ALA A 106 -8.46 15.36 -3.27
CA ALA A 106 -9.51 14.45 -2.80
C ALA A 106 -10.46 15.08 -1.78
N LEU A 107 -10.03 16.10 -1.04
CA LEU A 107 -10.89 16.79 -0.07
C LEU A 107 -11.96 17.65 -0.74
N ASP A 108 -11.86 17.94 -2.04
CA ASP A 108 -12.90 18.65 -2.79
C ASP A 108 -14.21 17.84 -2.88
N ASP A 109 -14.10 16.51 -2.92
CA ASP A 109 -15.25 15.62 -3.08
C ASP A 109 -15.27 14.41 -2.11
N HIS A 110 -14.42 14.39 -1.09
CA HIS A 110 -14.47 13.43 0.00
C HIS A 110 -14.51 14.14 1.36
N ASP A 111 -15.26 13.57 2.30
CA ASP A 111 -15.38 14.12 3.65
C ASP A 111 -14.24 13.64 4.57
N PHE A 112 -13.55 12.57 4.16
CA PHE A 112 -12.45 11.96 4.91
C PHE A 112 -11.40 11.38 3.96
N VAL A 113 -10.13 11.72 4.17
CA VAL A 113 -9.01 11.17 3.40
C VAL A 113 -7.99 10.57 4.36
N TYR A 114 -7.70 9.28 4.20
CA TYR A 114 -6.64 8.59 4.92
C TYR A 114 -5.36 8.54 4.07
N VAL A 115 -4.35 9.31 4.46
CA VAL A 115 -3.04 9.31 3.81
C VAL A 115 -2.06 8.45 4.60
N HIS A 116 -1.49 7.46 3.94
CA HIS A 116 -0.58 6.50 4.54
C HIS A 116 0.85 6.65 4.02
N VAL A 117 1.82 6.66 4.93
CA VAL A 117 3.26 6.73 4.64
C VAL A 117 3.97 5.56 5.32
N GLU A 118 4.42 4.60 4.51
CA GLU A 118 5.09 3.37 4.96
C GLU A 118 6.58 3.57 5.27
N ALA A 119 7.21 4.58 4.65
CA ALA A 119 8.66 4.79 4.64
C ALA A 119 9.34 4.80 6.02
N THR A 120 8.61 5.15 7.08
CA THR A 120 9.11 5.17 8.46
C THR A 120 9.25 3.77 9.06
N ASP A 121 8.37 2.84 8.69
CA ASP A 121 8.39 1.45 9.14
C ASP A 121 9.50 0.68 8.43
N GLU A 122 9.59 0.82 7.11
CA GLU A 122 10.65 0.24 6.28
C GLU A 122 12.05 0.67 6.74
N ALA A 123 12.25 1.95 7.07
CA ALA A 123 13.51 2.41 7.66
C ALA A 123 13.81 1.75 9.03
N GLY A 124 12.75 1.45 9.81
CA GLY A 124 12.84 0.69 11.05
C GLY A 124 13.23 -0.77 10.84
N HIS A 125 12.60 -1.45 9.88
CA HIS A 125 12.94 -2.83 9.49
C HIS A 125 14.38 -2.96 9.00
N LEU A 126 14.89 -1.95 8.29
CA LEU A 126 16.28 -1.87 7.86
C LEU A 126 17.26 -1.56 9.01
N GLY A 127 16.78 -1.20 10.19
CA GLY A 127 17.61 -0.75 11.31
C GLY A 127 18.39 0.53 11.00
N ASN A 128 17.93 1.35 10.04
CA ASN A 128 18.67 2.51 9.55
C ASN A 128 18.14 3.81 10.18
N LEU A 129 18.87 4.33 11.17
CA LEU A 129 18.50 5.53 11.90
C LEU A 129 18.38 6.77 11.00
N ASN A 130 19.34 6.98 10.09
CA ASN A 130 19.36 8.16 9.23
C ASN A 130 18.18 8.18 8.27
N LEU A 131 17.84 7.03 7.68
CA LEU A 131 16.63 6.93 6.85
C LEU A 131 15.37 7.14 7.67
N LYS A 132 15.32 6.66 8.92
CA LYS A 132 14.15 6.85 9.77
C LYS A 132 13.92 8.33 10.10
N ILE A 133 14.98 9.06 10.43
CA ILE A 133 14.92 10.52 10.65
C ILE A 133 14.45 11.22 9.38
N LEU A 134 15.07 10.93 8.23
CA LEU A 134 14.70 11.52 6.94
C LEU A 134 13.22 11.26 6.58
N SER A 135 12.74 10.02 6.74
CA SER A 135 11.35 9.66 6.46
C SER A 135 10.36 10.43 7.35
N ILE A 136 10.71 10.68 8.61
CA ILE A 136 9.89 11.47 9.56
C ILE A 136 9.91 12.97 9.16
N GLU A 137 11.07 13.53 8.82
CA GLU A 137 11.17 14.92 8.37
C GLU A 137 10.39 15.17 7.07
N ASN A 138 10.41 14.22 6.13
CA ASN A 138 9.63 14.32 4.90
C ASN A 138 8.12 14.19 5.17
N LEU A 139 7.72 13.33 6.12
CA LEU A 139 6.34 13.24 6.57
C LEU A 139 5.87 14.56 7.22
N ASP A 140 6.71 15.21 8.01
CA ASP A 140 6.43 16.52 8.62
C ASP A 140 6.21 17.59 7.54
N LYS A 141 7.11 17.69 6.56
CA LYS A 141 6.97 18.60 5.41
C LYS A 141 5.67 18.36 4.63
N MET A 142 5.34 17.10 4.36
CA MET A 142 4.11 16.70 3.67
C MET A 142 2.87 17.16 4.46
N THR A 143 2.84 16.88 5.76
CA THR A 143 1.75 17.28 6.66
C THR A 143 1.61 18.79 6.71
N GLY A 144 2.72 19.52 6.85
CA GLY A 144 2.72 20.98 6.85
C GLY A 144 2.21 21.58 5.53
N LYS A 145 2.48 20.94 4.39
CA LYS A 145 1.93 21.36 3.09
C LYS A 145 0.41 21.21 3.05
N ILE A 146 -0.11 20.06 3.49
CA ILE A 146 -1.56 19.79 3.55
C ILE A 146 -2.25 20.81 4.46
N LEU A 147 -1.70 21.07 5.65
CA LEU A 147 -2.29 22.02 6.61
C LEU A 147 -2.38 23.43 6.03
N ARG A 148 -1.32 23.93 5.39
CA ARG A 148 -1.30 25.28 4.79
C ARG A 148 -2.35 25.44 3.70
N GLU A 149 -2.55 24.42 2.88
CA GLU A 149 -3.54 24.50 1.79
C GLU A 149 -4.97 24.52 2.35
N ILE A 150 -5.27 23.62 3.30
CA ILE A 150 -6.58 23.56 3.97
C ILE A 150 -6.89 24.88 4.71
N GLU A 151 -5.89 25.49 5.35
CA GLU A 151 -6.06 26.79 6.01
C GLU A 151 -6.33 27.92 5.01
N THR A 152 -5.69 27.88 3.84
CA THR A 152 -5.88 28.88 2.78
C THR A 152 -7.28 28.81 2.19
N ASP A 153 -7.81 27.61 1.96
CA ASP A 153 -9.17 27.44 1.43
C ASP A 153 -10.25 27.88 2.42
N LYS A 154 -10.09 27.62 3.73
CA LYS A 154 -11.00 28.17 4.75
C LYS A 154 -11.06 29.70 4.75
N ASN A 155 -9.96 30.36 4.38
CA ASN A 155 -9.90 31.82 4.26
C ASN A 155 -10.52 32.34 2.95
N LYS A 156 -10.82 31.47 1.96
CA LYS A 156 -11.58 31.84 0.76
C LYS A 156 -13.08 31.83 1.01
N ASP A 157 -13.57 30.93 1.85
CA ASP A 157 -15.00 30.82 2.22
C ASP A 157 -15.49 31.93 3.18
N THR A 158 -14.61 32.80 3.68
CA THR A 158 -14.94 33.91 4.60
C THR A 158 -15.26 35.24 3.90
N TYR A 159 -15.40 35.25 2.57
CA TYR A 159 -15.73 36.44 1.76
C TYR A 159 -17.15 36.44 1.14
N PHE A 160 -18.08 35.64 1.67
CA PHE A 160 -19.51 35.74 1.35
C PHE A 160 -20.35 36.10 2.58
#